data_AF-A0A1V5JSN1-F1
#
_entry.id   AF-A0A1V5JSN1-F1
#
_cell.length_a   1.000
_cell.length_b   1.000
_cell.length_c   1.000
_cell.angle_alpha   90.00
_cell.angle_beta   90.00
_cell.angle_gamma   90.00
#
_symmetry.space_group_name_H-M   'P 1'
#
loop_
_entity.id
_entity.type
_entity.pdbx_description
1 polymer ?
#
loop_
_entity_poly.entity_id
_entity_poly.type
_entity_poly.pdbx_seq_one_letter_code
_entity_poly.pdbx_strand_id
1 'polypeptide(L)'
;MFSVFLKGKGGKGVASFVGGALALDFPRTLMGIALFFLVLLPTRFVSLASLTASLALTFLMLHAYGLAAWPAILWTGLVFWKHRENIRRLKAGTERRLFDKKGE
;
A
#
# COMPACT_ATOMS: atom_id res chain seq x y z
N MET A 1 -0.19 -1.69 -12.02
CA MET A 1 0.46 -0.39 -12.21
C MET A 1 0.49 -0.01 -13.67
N PHE A 2 1.14 -0.72 -14.59
CA PHE A 2 0.87 -0.61 -16.03
C PHE A 2 1.08 -1.98 -16.65
N SER A 3 0.01 -2.66 -17.09
CA SER A 3 0.14 -3.97 -17.75
C SER A 3 0.06 -3.77 -19.25
N VAL A 4 1.03 -4.32 -19.99
CA VAL A 4 1.03 -4.32 -21.46
C VAL A 4 -0.23 -5.01 -21.99
N PHE A 5 -0.62 -6.13 -21.38
CA PHE A 5 -1.82 -6.89 -21.73
C PHE A 5 -3.12 -6.12 -21.48
N LEU A 6 -3.12 -5.16 -20.55
CA LEU A 6 -4.26 -4.30 -20.24
C LEU A 6 -4.11 -2.90 -20.85
N LYS A 7 -3.27 -2.73 -21.87
CA LYS A 7 -3.05 -1.44 -22.56
C LYS A 7 -2.68 -0.31 -21.59
N GLY A 8 -1.76 -0.61 -20.65
CA GLY A 8 -1.32 0.33 -19.61
C GLY A 8 -2.29 0.48 -18.43
N LYS A 9 -3.46 -0.16 -18.44
CA LYS A 9 -4.38 -0.15 -17.29
C LYS A 9 -4.00 -1.23 -16.27
N GLY A 10 -4.38 -1.05 -15.01
CA GLY A 10 -4.16 -2.07 -13.99
C GLY A 10 -4.35 -1.58 -12.57
N GLY A 11 -4.31 -2.52 -11.63
CA GLY A 11 -4.47 -2.27 -10.21
C GLY A 11 -3.34 -1.47 -9.57
N LYS A 12 -3.50 -1.16 -8.29
CA LYS A 12 -2.57 -0.33 -7.51
C LYS A 12 -1.24 -1.00 -7.15
N GLY A 13 -1.09 -2.29 -7.46
CA GLY A 13 0.17 -3.02 -7.34
C GLY A 13 0.53 -3.50 -5.93
N VAL A 14 -0.28 -3.17 -4.92
CA VAL A 14 0.00 -3.50 -3.50
C VAL A 14 0.28 -4.99 -3.29
N ALA A 15 -0.57 -5.89 -3.82
CA ALA A 15 -0.41 -7.33 -3.65
C ALA A 15 0.89 -7.88 -4.27
N SER A 16 1.26 -7.40 -5.47
CA SER A 16 2.49 -7.84 -6.14
C SER A 16 3.73 -7.41 -5.36
N PHE A 17 3.73 -6.21 -4.78
CA PHE A 17 4.84 -5.76 -3.96
C PHE A 17 4.95 -6.51 -2.64
N VAL A 18 3.82 -6.75 -1.96
CA VAL A 18 3.82 -7.57 -0.73
C VAL A 18 4.40 -8.96 -1.03
N GLY A 19 4.06 -9.58 -2.16
CA GLY A 19 4.65 -10.85 -2.58
C GLY A 19 6.17 -10.79 -2.77
N GLY A 20 6.67 -9.76 -3.47
CA GLY A 20 8.11 -9.56 -3.66
C GLY A 20 8.84 -9.25 -2.35
N ALA A 21 8.26 -8.41 -1.49
CA ALA A 21 8.82 -8.05 -0.20
C ALA A 21 8.87 -9.25 0.76
N LEU A 22 7.85 -10.12 0.74
CA LEU A 22 7.85 -11.37 1.53
C LEU A 22 9.00 -12.29 1.13
N ALA A 23 9.33 -12.37 -0.16
CA ALA A 23 10.43 -13.18 -0.66
C ALA A 23 11.82 -12.60 -0.27
N LEU A 24 11.94 -11.28 -0.21
CA LEU A 24 13.19 -10.60 0.16
C LEU A 24 13.42 -10.57 1.67
N ASP A 25 12.37 -10.32 2.43
CA ASP A 25 12.45 -10.03 3.86
C ASP A 25 11.11 -10.34 4.54
N PHE A 26 10.96 -11.62 4.85
CA PHE A 26 9.75 -12.17 5.43
C PHE A 26 9.34 -11.49 6.76
N PRO A 27 10.23 -11.31 7.77
CA PRO A 27 9.84 -10.75 9.06
C PRO A 27 9.31 -9.31 8.95
N ARG A 28 10.01 -8.42 8.24
CA ARG A 28 9.62 -7.00 8.16
C ARG A 28 8.37 -6.82 7.31
N THR A 29 8.22 -7.65 6.27
CA THR A 29 6.99 -7.63 5.48
C THR A 29 5.78 -8.11 6.29
N LEU A 30 5.95 -9.10 7.16
CA LEU A 30 4.90 -9.54 8.08
C LEU A 30 4.50 -8.42 9.06
N MET A 31 5.46 -7.64 9.57
CA MET A 31 5.17 -6.45 10.37
C MET A 31 4.36 -5.41 9.59
N GLY A 32 4.69 -5.18 8.32
CA GLY A 32 3.93 -4.30 7.43
C GLY A 32 2.49 -4.78 7.20
N ILE A 33 2.30 -6.09 7.02
CA ILE A 33 0.97 -6.71 6.90
C ILE A 33 0.18 -6.57 8.22
N ALA A 34 0.83 -6.80 9.36
CA ALA A 34 0.20 -6.63 10.66
C ALA A 34 -0.26 -5.17 10.86
N LEU A 35 0.59 -4.19 10.51
CA LEU A 35 0.23 -2.78 10.57
C LEU A 35 -0.93 -2.44 9.62
N PHE A 36 -0.94 -3.03 8.41
CA PHE A 36 -2.05 -2.87 7.48
C PHE A 36 -3.38 -3.28 8.12
N PHE A 37 -3.46 -4.45 8.74
CA PHE A 37 -4.68 -4.89 9.42
C PHE A 37 -5.00 -4.07 10.66
N LEU A 38 -3.98 -3.64 11.42
CA LEU A 38 -4.14 -2.78 12.59
C LEU A 38 -4.79 -1.43 12.22
N VAL A 39 -4.48 -0.88 11.06
CA VAL A 39 -5.13 0.35 10.55
C VAL A 39 -6.47 0.03 9.87
N LEU A 40 -6.54 -1.05 9.09
CA LEU A 40 -7.73 -1.41 8.32
C LEU A 40 -8.93 -1.73 9.21
N LEU A 41 -8.76 -2.53 10.26
CA LEU A 41 -9.87 -3.00 11.09
C LEU A 41 -10.64 -1.86 11.77
N PRO A 42 -10.00 -0.89 12.45
CA PRO A 42 -10.71 0.22 13.08
C PRO A 42 -11.19 1.26 12.06
N THR A 43 -10.36 1.63 11.07
CA THR A 43 -10.70 2.74 10.16
C THR A 43 -11.62 2.30 9.02
N ARG A 44 -11.60 1.01 8.67
CA ARG A 44 -12.29 0.40 7.53
C ARG A 44 -11.88 1.01 6.19
N PHE A 45 -10.79 1.77 6.13
CA PHE A 45 -10.27 2.39 4.90
C PHE A 45 -9.06 1.62 4.37
N VAL A 46 -9.26 0.86 3.28
CA VAL A 46 -8.19 0.10 2.61
C VAL A 46 -7.08 1.01 2.10
N SER A 47 -7.42 2.20 1.61
CA SER A 47 -6.45 3.18 1.12
C SER A 47 -5.55 3.72 2.22
N LEU A 48 -6.13 4.05 3.38
CA LEU A 48 -5.38 4.53 4.54
C LEU A 48 -4.44 3.45 5.08
N ALA A 49 -4.96 2.22 5.23
CA ALA A 49 -4.16 1.06 5.62
C ALA A 49 -3.00 0.79 4.64
N SER A 50 -3.25 0.89 3.33
CA SER A 50 -2.21 0.67 2.31
C SER A 50 -1.10 1.73 2.39
N LEU A 51 -1.46 3.00 2.55
CA LEU A 51 -0.49 4.11 2.60
C LEU A 51 0.39 4.04 3.84
N THR A 52 -0.22 3.80 5.00
CA THR A 52 0.47 3.68 6.29
C THR A 52 1.38 2.46 6.33
N ALA A 53 0.90 1.30 5.88
CA ALA A 53 1.72 0.08 5.80
C ALA A 53 2.89 0.23 4.82
N SER A 54 2.68 0.88 3.68
CA SER A 54 3.75 1.11 2.69
C SER A 54 4.86 2.00 3.26
N LEU A 55 4.49 3.10 3.94
CA LEU A 55 5.45 3.98 4.62
C LEU A 55 6.24 3.22 5.69
N ALA A 56 5.54 2.50 6.57
CA ALA A 56 6.19 1.77 7.66
C ALA A 56 7.16 0.71 7.12
N LEU A 57 6.78 -0.03 6.09
CA LEU A 57 7.64 -1.02 5.47
C LEU A 57 8.89 -0.38 4.83
N THR A 58 8.75 0.77 4.16
CA THR A 58 9.91 1.53 3.67
C THR A 58 10.85 1.93 4.81
N PHE A 59 10.33 2.45 5.92
CA PHE A 59 11.15 2.80 7.09
C PHE A 59 11.85 1.59 7.70
N LEU A 60 11.16 0.46 7.85
CA LEU A 60 11.73 -0.79 8.35
C LEU A 60 12.85 -1.30 7.44
N MET A 61 12.66 -1.26 6.13
CA MET A 61 13.69 -1.68 5.17
C MET A 61 14.89 -0.72 5.13
N LEU A 62 14.65 0.60 5.22
CA LEU A 62 15.73 1.58 5.31
C LEU A 62 16.54 1.43 6.60
N HIS A 63 15.88 1.17 7.72
CA HIS A 63 16.57 0.92 8.99
C HIS A 63 17.47 -0.31 8.93
N ALA A 64 17.04 -1.35 8.22
CA ALA A 64 17.77 -2.60 8.13
C ALA A 64 18.89 -2.63 7.09
N TYR A 65 18.69 -1.99 5.93
CA TYR A 65 19.57 -2.11 4.77
C TYR A 65 20.15 -0.76 4.31
N GLY A 66 19.82 0.34 4.99
CA GLY A 66 20.25 1.68 4.58
C GLY A 66 19.82 2.00 3.15
N LEU A 67 20.72 2.64 2.38
CA LEU A 67 20.45 3.03 1.00
C LEU A 67 20.23 1.85 0.04
N ALA A 68 20.61 0.62 0.41
CA ALA A 68 20.32 -0.55 -0.41
C ALA A 68 18.80 -0.82 -0.53
N ALA A 69 17.99 -0.28 0.40
CA ALA A 69 16.52 -0.33 0.34
C ALA A 69 15.89 0.75 -0.57
N TRP A 70 16.65 1.40 -1.47
CA TRP A 70 16.12 2.37 -2.43
C TRP A 70 14.89 1.88 -3.25
N PRO A 71 14.72 0.58 -3.60
CA PRO A 71 13.52 0.14 -4.32
C PRO A 71 12.25 0.34 -3.49
N ALA A 72 12.34 0.23 -2.15
CA ALA A 72 11.22 0.45 -1.25
C ALA A 72 10.79 1.94 -1.22
N ILE A 73 11.72 2.87 -1.40
CA ILE A 73 11.42 4.30 -1.52
C ILE A 73 10.63 4.56 -2.81
N LEU A 74 11.14 4.08 -3.94
CA LEU A 74 10.48 4.25 -5.24
C LEU A 74 9.09 3.62 -5.25
N TRP A 75 8.98 2.42 -4.68
CA TRP A 75 7.71 1.74 -4.55
C TRP A 75 6.69 2.57 -3.76
N THR A 76 7.07 3.07 -2.59
CA THR A 76 6.18 3.89 -1.77
C THR A 76 5.79 5.18 -2.48
N GLY A 77 6.71 5.83 -3.20
CA GLY A 77 6.38 6.96 -4.08
C GLY A 77 5.31 6.62 -5.12
N LEU A 78 5.45 5.47 -5.80
CA LEU A 78 4.47 4.98 -6.78
C LEU A 78 3.11 4.65 -6.14
N VAL A 79 3.09 4.04 -4.95
CA VAL A 79 1.86 3.75 -4.20
C VAL A 79 1.12 5.04 -3.89
N PHE A 80 1.82 6.06 -3.40
CA PHE A 80 1.23 7.37 -3.11
C PHE A 80 0.66 8.03 -4.36
N TRP A 81 1.41 8.02 -5.45
CA TRP A 81 0.94 8.57 -6.72
C TRP A 81 -0.31 7.86 -7.24
N LYS A 82 -0.38 6.53 -7.10
CA LYS A 82 -1.54 5.75 -7.53
C LYS A 82 -2.74 5.91 -6.59
N HIS A 83 -2.49 6.26 -5.33
CA HIS A 83 -3.52 6.55 -4.33
C HIS A 83 -3.96 8.02 -4.28
N ARG A 84 -3.42 8.92 -5.11
CA ARG A 84 -3.76 10.36 -5.10
C ARG A 84 -5.27 10.65 -5.07
N GLU A 85 -6.07 9.87 -5.81
CA GLU A 85 -7.52 10.02 -5.82
C GLU A 85 -8.16 9.53 -4.52
N ASN A 86 -7.66 8.44 -3.94
CA ASN A 86 -8.08 7.95 -2.64
C ASN A 86 -7.70 8.94 -1.52
N ILE A 87 -6.52 9.55 -1.60
CA ILE A 87 -6.08 10.60 -0.67
C ILE A 87 -7.04 11.80 -0.76
N ARG A 88 -7.43 12.21 -1.98
CA ARG A 88 -8.42 13.27 -2.17
C ARG A 88 -9.77 12.92 -1.55
N ARG A 89 -10.26 11.69 -1.77
CA ARG A 89 -11.52 11.20 -1.18
C ARG A 89 -11.45 11.07 0.35
N LEU A 90 -10.31 10.65 0.89
CA LEU A 90 -10.08 10.59 2.34
C LEU A 90 -10.16 11.99 2.96
N LYS A 91 -9.49 12.98 2.36
CA LYS A 91 -9.57 14.39 2.81
C LYS A 91 -10.98 14.96 2.71
N ALA A 92 -11.73 14.56 1.69
CA ALA A 92 -13.12 14.98 1.48
C ALA A 92 -14.14 14.17 2.31
N GLY A 93 -13.71 13.16 3.08
CA GLY A 93 -14.62 12.26 3.81
C GLY A 93 -15.50 11.37 2.92
N THR A 94 -15.21 11.28 1.62
CA THR A 94 -15.99 10.53 0.61
C THR A 94 -15.36 9.20 0.21
N GLU A 95 -14.27 8.80 0.88
CA GLU A 95 -13.66 7.51 0.64
C GLU A 95 -14.58 6.40 1.14
N ARG A 96 -14.72 5.34 0.35
CA ARG A 96 -15.58 4.21 0.68
C ARG A 96 -14.94 3.34 1.75
N ARG A 97 -15.72 2.94 2.77
CA ARG A 97 -15.28 1.93 3.74
C ARG A 97 -15.45 0.53 3.18
N LEU A 98 -14.57 -0.38 3.57
CA LEU A 98 -14.52 -1.76 3.07
C LEU A 98 -15.85 -2.51 3.26
N PHE A 99 -16.60 -2.19 4.31
CA PHE A 99 -17.86 -2.85 4.67
C PHE A 99 -19.12 -2.04 4.33
N ASP A 100 -18.98 -0.92 3.61
CA ASP A 100 -20.16 -0.18 3.17
C ASP A 100 -20.87 -0.99 2.08
N LYS A 101 -22.17 -1.27 2.30
CA LYS A 101 -23.04 -1.94 1.33
C LYS A 101 -22.85 -1.27 -0.03
N LYS A 102 -22.58 -2.08 -1.05
CA LYS A 102 -22.67 -1.63 -2.43
C LYS A 102 -24.15 -1.30 -2.62
N GLY A 103 -24.48 0.00 -2.76
CA GLY A 103 -25.84 0.37 -3.15
C GLY A 103 -26.20 -0.42 -4.40
N GLU A 104 -27.30 -1.15 -4.31
CA GLU A 104 -28.00 -1.75 -5.45
C GLU A 104 -28.40 -0.66 -6.45
#